data_AF-A0A6I9PEH1-F1
#
_entry.id   AF-A0A6I9PEH1-F1
#
_cell.length_a   1.000
_cell.length_b   1.000
_cell.length_c   1.000
_cell.angle_alpha   90.00
_cell.angle_beta   90.00
_cell.angle_gamma   90.00
#
_symmetry.space_group_name_H-M   'P 1'
#
loop_
_entity.id
_entity.type
_entity.pdbx_description
1 polymer ?
#
loop_
_entity_poly.entity_id
_entity_poly.type
_entity_poly.pdbx_seq_one_letter_code
_entity_poly.pdbx_strand_id
1 'polypeptide(L)' 'MNGQYQQTVDPFNNDNKYSLFAVVNHQGTLESGHYTTFIRQHKDQWFKCDDAIITKASIRDVLDSEGYLLFYHKQFLEYE' A
#
# COMPACT_ATOMS: atom_id res chain seq x y z
N MET A 1 -17.42 33.99 -4.55
CA MET A 1 -17.94 32.83 -5.31
C MET A 1 -17.16 31.61 -4.85
N ASN A 2 -17.65 30.93 -3.81
CA ASN A 2 -17.02 29.74 -3.24
C ASN A 2 -17.83 28.53 -3.69
N GLY A 3 -17.38 27.86 -4.75
CA GLY A 3 -17.89 26.54 -5.13
C GLY A 3 -17.13 25.48 -4.34
N GLN A 4 -17.62 25.14 -3.15
CA GLN A 4 -17.15 23.95 -2.44
C GLN A 4 -17.73 22.73 -3.16
N TYR A 5 -16.88 21.98 -3.87
CA TYR A 5 -17.20 20.62 -4.29
C TYR A 5 -17.17 19.72 -3.06
N GLN A 6 -18.33 19.55 -2.43
CA GLN A 6 -18.51 18.57 -1.38
C GLN A 6 -18.67 17.20 -2.05
N GLN A 7 -17.61 16.39 -2.04
CA GLN A 7 -17.74 14.96 -2.33
C GLN A 7 -18.67 14.37 -1.28
N THR A 8 -19.89 14.00 -1.69
CA THR A 8 -20.81 13.22 -0.88
C THR A 8 -20.21 11.82 -0.74
N VAL A 9 -19.49 11.58 0.36
CA VAL A 9 -18.97 10.26 0.69
C VAL A 9 -20.18 9.42 1.13
N ASP A 10 -20.73 8.62 0.21
CA ASP A 10 -21.81 7.70 0.54
C ASP A 10 -21.29 6.67 1.55
N PRO A 11 -21.78 6.65 2.81
CA PRO A 11 -21.19 5.82 3.86
C PRO A 11 -21.44 4.32 3.65
N PHE A 12 -22.22 3.94 2.63
CA PHE A 12 -22.63 2.57 2.33
C PHE A 12 -22.00 1.99 1.06
N ASN A 13 -21.25 2.77 0.26
CA ASN A 13 -20.59 2.23 -0.93
C ASN A 13 -19.22 1.65 -0.57
N ASN A 14 -19.25 0.47 0.07
CA ASN A 14 -18.06 -0.31 0.42
C ASN A 14 -17.56 -1.17 -0.76
N ASP A 15 -18.25 -1.13 -1.90
CA ASP A 15 -18.09 -2.06 -3.01
C ASP A 15 -16.71 -1.96 -3.68
N ASN A 16 -15.96 -0.88 -3.43
CA ASN A 16 -14.62 -0.68 -4.01
C ASN A 16 -13.57 -0.26 -2.97
N LYS A 17 -13.68 -0.73 -1.74
CA LYS A 17 -12.63 -0.51 -0.73
C LYS A 17 -11.53 -1.56 -0.84
N TYR A 18 -10.29 -1.08 -0.83
CA TYR A 18 -9.10 -1.91 -0.90
C TYR A 18 -8.11 -1.54 0.20
N SER A 19 -7.37 -2.54 0.72
CA SER A 19 -6.27 -2.27 1.64
C SER A 19 -4.93 -2.67 1.02
N LEU A 20 -3.97 -1.77 1.14
CA LEU A 20 -2.59 -2.03 0.78
C LEU A 20 -2.04 -3.12 1.70
N PHE A 21 -1.36 -4.12 1.14
CA PHE A 21 -0.70 -5.15 1.93
C PHE A 21 0.74 -5.43 1.51
N ALA A 22 1.16 -4.97 0.32
CA ALA A 22 2.58 -4.96 -0.02
C ALA A 22 2.94 -3.78 -0.94
N VAL A 23 4.15 -3.26 -0.77
CA VAL A 23 4.77 -2.25 -1.65
C VAL A 23 6.12 -2.79 -2.09
N VAL A 24 6.33 -2.89 -3.39
CA VAL A 24 7.65 -3.17 -3.95
C VAL A 24 8.29 -1.85 -4.35
N ASN A 25 9.49 -1.63 -3.87
CA ASN A 25 10.31 -0.46 -4.18
C ASN A 25 11.42 -0.87 -5.14
N HIS A 26 11.81 0.06 -6.00
CA HIS A 26 12.97 -0.09 -6.88
C HIS A 26 13.91 1.08 -6.67
N GLN A 27 15.16 0.79 -6.31
CA GLN A 27 16.20 1.79 -6.15
C GLN A 27 17.29 1.57 -7.20
N GLY A 28 17.42 2.50 -8.14
CA GLY A 28 18.40 2.40 -9.22
C GLY A 28 17.94 3.10 -10.49
N THR A 29 18.53 2.70 -11.61
CA THR A 29 18.20 3.16 -12.96
C THR A 29 17.24 2.19 -13.64
N LEU A 30 16.72 2.56 -14.81
CA LEU A 30 15.86 1.67 -15.60
C LEU A 30 16.52 0.31 -15.93
N GLU A 31 17.85 0.29 -16.11
CA GLU A 31 18.59 -0.89 -16.54
C GLU A 31 19.20 -1.71 -15.39
N SER A 32 19.29 -1.12 -14.19
CA SER A 32 19.89 -1.78 -13.03
C SER A 32 19.40 -1.15 -11.74
N GLY A 33 19.12 -1.98 -10.75
CA GLY A 33 18.79 -1.50 -9.42
C GLY A 33 18.54 -2.65 -8.45
N HIS A 34 18.03 -2.28 -7.28
CA HIS A 34 17.72 -3.19 -6.21
C HIS A 34 16.24 -3.11 -5.85
N TYR A 35 15.61 -4.28 -5.71
CA TYR A 35 14.22 -4.38 -5.31
C TYR A 35 14.13 -4.73 -3.83
N THR A 36 13.33 -3.96 -3.10
CA THR A 36 12.98 -4.27 -1.71
C THR A 36 11.47 -4.25 -1.57
N THR A 37 10.94 -4.89 -0.53
CA THR A 37 9.49 -4.98 -0.34
C THR A 37 9.10 -4.61 1.08
N PHE A 38 8.05 -3.83 1.24
CA PHE A 38 7.30 -3.76 2.49
C PHE A 38 6.11 -4.70 2.44
N ILE A 39 5.91 -5.50 3.49
CA ILE A 39 4.75 -6.40 3.61
C ILE A 39 4.00 -6.17 4.93
N ARG A 40 2.68 -6.15 4.86
CA ARG A 40 1.78 -6.09 6.01
C ARG A 40 1.45 -7.49 6.47
N GLN A 41 1.74 -7.78 7.74
CA GLN A 41 1.44 -9.04 8.40
C GLN A 41 0.33 -8.83 9.45
N HIS A 42 0.13 -9.80 10.33
CA HIS A 42 -0.96 -9.81 11.30
C HIS A 42 -0.89 -8.58 12.21
N LYS A 43 -2.07 -8.10 12.64
CA LYS A 43 -2.21 -6.92 13.52
C LYS A 43 -1.60 -5.65 12.93
N ASP A 44 -1.71 -5.47 11.61
CA ASP A 44 -1.22 -4.29 10.87
C ASP A 44 0.28 -4.00 11.08
N GLN A 45 1.07 -5.04 11.36
CA GLN A 45 2.52 -4.90 11.50
C GLN A 45 3.19 -4.92 10.13
N TRP A 46 4.07 -3.95 9.90
CA TRP A 46 4.82 -3.83 8.66
C TRP A 46 6.26 -4.30 8.83
N PHE A 47 6.79 -4.90 7.77
CA PHE A 47 8.15 -5.37 7.70
C PHE A 47 8.77 -4.95 6.38
N LYS A 48 10.03 -4.51 6.42
CA LYS A 48 10.88 -4.36 5.24
C LYS A 48 11.65 -5.64 5.01
N CYS A 49 11.51 -6.20 3.82
CA CYS A 49 12.25 -7.34 3.31
C CYS A 49 13.28 -6.83 2.30
N ASP A 50 14.54 -7.01 2.62
CA ASP A 50 15.71 -6.64 1.83
C ASP A 50 16.57 -7.91 1.68
N ASP A 51 16.32 -8.66 0.61
CA ASP A 51 16.83 -10.02 0.41
C ASP A 51 16.60 -10.94 1.63
N ALA A 52 17.69 -11.39 2.27
CA ALA A 52 17.64 -12.23 3.46
C ALA A 52 17.39 -11.45 4.76
N ILE A 53 17.38 -10.12 4.71
CA ILE A 53 17.25 -9.24 5.88
C ILE A 53 15.81 -8.78 6.02
N ILE A 54 15.17 -9.21 7.10
CA ILE A 54 13.79 -8.81 7.44
C ILE A 54 13.83 -7.95 8.69
N THR A 55 13.30 -6.73 8.59
CA THR A 55 13.25 -5.75 9.69
C THR A 55 11.85 -5.22 9.89
N LYS A 56 11.50 -4.81 11.11
CA LYS A 56 10.23 -4.12 11.37
C LYS A 56 10.24 -2.73 10.72
N ALA A 57 9.11 -2.34 10.18
CA ALA A 57 8.86 -1.02 9.60
C ALA A 57 7.62 -0.39 10.23
N SER A 58 7.57 0.93 10.26
CA SER A 58 6.37 1.68 10.58
C SER A 58 5.53 1.88 9.33
N ILE A 59 4.23 2.16 9.49
CA ILE A 59 3.37 2.56 8.37
C ILE A 59 3.90 3.82 7.66
N ARG A 60 4.56 4.72 8.40
CA ARG A 60 5.18 5.91 7.83
C ARG A 60 6.30 5.54 6.85
N ASP A 61 7.17 4.61 7.22
CA ASP A 61 8.26 4.15 6.34
C ASP A 61 7.72 3.58 5.01
N VAL A 62 6.56 2.90 5.07
CA VAL A 62 5.89 2.34 3.90
C VAL A 62 5.30 3.43 3.02
N LEU A 63 4.59 4.39 3.62
CA LEU A 63 3.92 5.48 2.89
C LEU A 63 4.90 6.50 2.30
N ASP A 64 6.03 6.73 2.96
CA ASP A 64 7.09 7.63 2.49
C ASP A 64 8.01 6.96 1.45
N SER A 65 7.81 5.66 1.16
CA SER A 65 8.66 4.92 0.22
C SER A 65 8.32 5.17 -1.25
N GLU A 66 9.31 5.07 -2.14
CA GLU A 66 9.13 5.18 -3.59
C GLU A 66 8.53 3.89 -4.14
N GLY A 67 7.21 3.73 -3.98
CA GLY A 67 6.48 2.53 -4.40
C GLY A 67 6.46 2.38 -5.92
N TYR A 68 7.05 1.30 -6.42
CA TYR A 68 7.04 0.93 -7.84
C TYR A 68 5.84 0.04 -8.19
N LEU A 69 5.57 -0.99 -7.38
CA LEU A 69 4.36 -1.81 -7.47
C LEU A 69 3.63 -1.80 -6.13
N LEU A 70 2.31 -1.66 -6.17
CA LEU A 70 1.47 -1.65 -4.99
C LEU A 70 0.43 -2.76 -5.09
N PHE A 71 0.36 -3.61 -4.06
CA PHE A 71 -0.55 -4.73 -4.00
C PHE A 71 -1.65 -4.48 -2.97
N TYR A 72 -2.89 -4.60 -3.43
CA TYR A 72 -4.09 -4.33 -2.68
C TYR A 72 -5.02 -5.55 -2.69
N HIS A 73 -5.68 -5.84 -1.56
CA HIS A 73 -6.82 -6.76 -1.53
C HIS A 73 -8.13 -5.98 -1.42
N LYS A 74 -9.22 -6.50 -2.00
CA LYS A 74 -10.57 -5.96 -1.77
C LYS A 74 -10.95 -6.24 -0.32
N GLN A 75 -11.45 -5.24 0.41
CA GLN A 75 -11.83 -5.37 1.81
C GLN A 75 -13.11 -6.21 1.97
N PHE A 76 -14.03 -6.10 1.01
CA PHE A 76 -15.31 -6.79 1.01
C PHE A 76 -15.45 -7.55 -0.31
N LEU A 77 -15.53 -8.88 -0.24
CA LEU A 77 -15.81 -9.71 -1.40
C LEU A 77 -17.33 -9.87 -1.50
N GLU A 78 -17.89 -9.49 -2.63
CA GLU A 78 -19.25 -9.87 -2.99
C GLU A 78 -19.18 -11.28 -3.56
N TYR A 79 -19.91 -12.20 -2.94
CA TYR A 79 -20.16 -13.52 -3.50
C TYR A 79 -21.57 -13.50 -4.08
N GLU A 80 -21.69 -13.75 -5.38
CA GLU A 80 -22.98 -14.02 -6.03
C GLU A 80 -23.58 -15.36 -5.56
#